data_AF-A0A838SJK7-F1
#
_entry.id   AF-A0A838SJK7-F1
#
_cell.length_a   1.000
_cell.length_b   1.000
_cell.length_c   1.000
_cell.angle_alpha   90.00
_cell.angle_beta   90.00
_cell.angle_gamma   90.00
#
_symmetry.space_group_name_H-M   'P 1'
#
loop_
_entity.id
_entity.type
_entity.pdbx_description
1 polymer ?
#
loop_
_entity_poly.entity_id
_entity_poly.type
_entity_poly.pdbx_seq_one_letter_code
_entity_poly.pdbx_strand_id
1 'polypeptide(L)'
;MSEVEAAAGRLADDLGSDRIYLQPVDERRFDPASLGLIVCLYILISVGQGICDGLRAASAEATGDAIEAVGKEVQRLVRRRIPEAMSQGSADEELDRLAAECETAWEEALRATAAVQHQRLAEVATAAVGQELRDQGLPEGTVQRMCLTLQAELETLLRRRTI
;
A
#
# COMPACT_ATOMS: atom_id res chain seq x y z
N MET A 1 3.95 1.97 18.83
CA MET A 1 3.41 2.25 17.51
C MET A 1 4.57 2.37 16.55
N SER A 2 4.66 1.47 15.58
CA SER A 2 5.71 1.49 14.57
C SER A 2 5.48 2.59 13.52
N GLU A 3 6.50 2.88 12.70
CA GLU A 3 6.37 3.87 11.63
C GLU A 3 5.34 3.45 10.57
N VAL A 4 5.27 2.13 10.30
CA VAL A 4 4.32 1.54 9.37
C VAL A 4 2.89 1.63 9.88
N GLU A 5 2.66 1.32 11.16
CA GLU A 5 1.35 1.53 11.81
C GLU A 5 0.94 3.01 11.78
N ALA A 6 1.89 3.92 12.03
CA ALA A 6 1.62 5.35 11.99
C ALA A 6 1.27 5.84 10.57
N ALA A 7 1.93 5.31 9.54
CA ALA A 7 1.61 5.60 8.14
C ALA A 7 0.23 5.05 7.74
N ALA A 8 -0.09 3.81 8.16
CA ALA A 8 -1.40 3.21 7.94
C ALA A 8 -2.52 4.03 8.59
N GLY A 9 -2.31 4.50 9.82
CA GLY A 9 -3.23 5.39 10.52
C GLY A 9 -3.49 6.70 9.78
N ARG A 10 -2.43 7.39 9.31
CA ARG A 10 -2.57 8.64 8.54
C ARG A 10 -3.32 8.43 7.22
N LEU A 11 -3.03 7.36 6.50
CA LEU A 11 -3.77 6.99 5.29
C LEU A 11 -5.25 6.73 5.59
N ALA A 12 -5.54 6.02 6.69
CA ALA A 12 -6.90 5.72 7.10
C ALA A 12 -7.67 6.98 7.51
N ASP A 13 -7.00 7.96 8.13
CA ASP A 13 -7.61 9.24 8.51
C ASP A 13 -8.02 10.06 7.29
N ASP A 14 -7.19 10.11 6.24
CA ASP A 14 -7.53 10.81 4.99
C ASP A 14 -8.66 10.16 4.19
N LEU A 15 -8.83 8.86 4.39
CA LEU A 15 -9.95 8.07 3.88
C LEU A 15 -11.22 8.28 4.70
N GLY A 16 -11.14 8.86 5.90
CA GLY A 16 -12.20 8.96 6.91
C GLY A 16 -13.56 9.44 6.40
N SER A 17 -13.60 10.51 5.60
CA SER A 17 -14.84 11.05 5.03
C SER A 17 -15.46 10.19 3.93
N ASP A 18 -14.68 9.28 3.36
CA ASP A 18 -14.98 8.50 2.16
C ASP A 18 -15.06 6.99 2.45
N ARG A 19 -14.97 6.59 3.73
CA ARG A 19 -15.05 5.18 4.15
C ARG A 19 -16.35 4.49 3.72
N ILE A 20 -17.41 5.25 3.45
CA ILE A 20 -18.69 4.74 2.91
C ILE A 20 -18.53 4.03 1.55
N TYR A 21 -17.47 4.34 0.79
CA TYR A 21 -17.21 3.72 -0.51
C TYR A 21 -16.48 2.37 -0.40
N LEU A 22 -15.97 2.02 0.79
CA LEU A 22 -15.25 0.77 1.04
C LEU A 22 -16.18 -0.35 1.49
N GLN A 23 -17.39 -0.02 1.95
CA GLN A 23 -18.30 -0.98 2.54
C GLN A 23 -19.03 -1.76 1.43
N PRO A 24 -19.05 -3.11 1.49
CA PRO A 24 -19.92 -3.91 0.63
C PRO A 24 -21.39 -3.52 0.86
N VAL A 25 -22.15 -3.34 -0.22
CA VAL A 25 -23.53 -2.79 -0.22
C VAL A 25 -24.47 -3.54 0.73
N ASP A 26 -24.20 -4.82 1.01
CA ASP A 26 -25.09 -5.71 1.75
C ASP A 26 -24.59 -6.10 3.16
N GLU A 27 -23.46 -5.55 3.63
CA GLU A 27 -22.84 -5.99 4.89
C GLU A 27 -22.82 -4.91 5.97
N ARG A 28 -23.78 -4.98 6.89
CA ARG A 28 -23.90 -4.07 8.05
C ARG A 28 -22.88 -4.31 9.18
N ARG A 29 -21.94 -5.24 9.02
CA ARG A 29 -21.13 -5.76 10.13
C ARG A 29 -19.79 -5.03 10.33
N PHE A 30 -19.35 -4.25 9.35
CA PHE A 30 -18.03 -3.62 9.42
C PHE A 30 -18.10 -2.26 10.10
N ASP A 31 -17.22 -2.04 11.07
CA ASP A 31 -16.89 -0.68 11.48
C ASP A 31 -16.08 -0.03 10.34
N PRO A 32 -16.56 1.07 9.74
CA PRO A 32 -15.89 1.68 8.59
C PRO A 32 -14.48 2.16 8.89
N ALA A 33 -14.18 2.50 10.16
CA ALA A 33 -12.85 2.95 10.54
C ALA A 33 -11.84 1.80 10.53
N SER A 34 -12.18 0.67 11.14
CA SER A 34 -11.35 -0.52 11.12
C SER A 34 -11.17 -1.07 9.71
N LEU A 35 -12.21 -1.04 8.87
CA LEU A 35 -12.09 -1.44 7.47
C LEU A 35 -11.15 -0.51 6.67
N GLY A 36 -11.24 0.81 6.90
CA GLY A 36 -10.32 1.77 6.30
C GLY A 36 -8.86 1.48 6.67
N LEU A 37 -8.61 1.16 7.94
CA LEU A 37 -7.26 0.81 8.41
C LEU A 37 -6.75 -0.49 7.77
N ILE A 38 -7.60 -1.52 7.67
CA ILE A 38 -7.26 -2.79 7.01
C ILE A 38 -6.89 -2.57 5.54
N VAL A 39 -7.71 -1.81 4.79
CA VAL A 39 -7.42 -1.49 3.38
C VAL A 39 -6.08 -0.76 3.25
N CYS A 40 -5.80 0.21 4.12
CA CYS A 40 -4.53 0.93 4.13
C CYS A 40 -3.32 0.03 4.45
N LEU A 41 -3.46 -0.90 5.39
CA LEU A 41 -2.43 -1.91 5.67
C LEU A 41 -2.19 -2.81 4.45
N TYR A 42 -3.24 -3.28 3.79
CA TYR A 42 -3.11 -4.08 2.56
C TYR A 42 -2.43 -3.31 1.42
N ILE A 43 -2.70 -2.01 1.27
CA ILE A 43 -1.99 -1.14 0.31
C ILE A 43 -0.51 -1.12 0.65
N LEU A 44 -0.14 -0.82 1.91
CA LEU A 44 1.26 -0.72 2.33
C LEU A 44 2.00 -2.06 2.19
N ILE A 45 1.37 -3.20 2.52
CA ILE A 45 1.93 -4.53 2.29
C ILE A 45 2.16 -4.78 0.80
N SER A 46 1.17 -4.45 -0.04
CA SER A 46 1.26 -4.63 -1.50
C SER A 46 2.38 -3.80 -2.10
N VAL A 47 2.59 -2.58 -1.59
CA VAL A 47 3.70 -1.72 -2.00
C VAL A 47 5.05 -2.34 -1.60
N GLY A 48 5.22 -2.70 -0.32
CA GLY A 48 6.47 -3.29 0.17
C GLY A 48 6.86 -4.56 -0.59
N GLN A 49 5.91 -5.48 -0.76
CA GLN A 49 6.13 -6.72 -1.52
C GLN A 49 6.36 -6.45 -3.01
N GLY A 50 5.60 -5.52 -3.62
CA GLY A 50 5.78 -5.16 -5.02
C GLY A 50 7.15 -4.56 -5.32
N ILE A 51 7.72 -3.80 -4.38
CA ILE A 51 9.11 -3.33 -4.45
C ILE A 51 10.07 -4.53 -4.48
N CYS A 52 9.96 -5.46 -3.53
CA CYS A 52 10.84 -6.64 -3.49
C CYS A 52 10.75 -7.47 -4.78
N ASP A 53 9.54 -7.80 -5.21
CA ASP A 53 9.30 -8.69 -6.33
C ASP A 53 9.67 -8.03 -7.66
N GLY A 54 9.38 -6.74 -7.84
CA GLY A 54 9.79 -5.99 -9.02
C GLY A 54 11.30 -5.89 -9.17
N LEU A 55 12.03 -5.65 -8.08
CA LEU A 55 13.50 -5.62 -8.09
C LEU A 55 14.10 -7.00 -8.38
N ARG A 56 13.55 -8.07 -7.78
CA ARG A 56 13.95 -9.46 -8.07
C ARG A 56 13.74 -9.80 -9.54
N ALA A 57 12.57 -9.49 -10.11
CA ALA A 57 12.24 -9.75 -11.51
C ALA A 57 13.21 -9.03 -12.46
N ALA A 58 13.47 -7.74 -12.22
CA ALA A 58 14.39 -6.96 -13.04
C ALA A 58 15.83 -7.49 -12.98
N SER A 59 16.28 -7.96 -11.81
CA SER A 59 17.61 -8.59 -11.67
C SER A 59 17.74 -9.90 -12.46
N ALA A 60 16.66 -10.63 -12.67
CA ALA A 60 16.65 -11.91 -13.37
C ALA A 60 16.63 -11.75 -14.90
N GLU A 61 15.94 -10.73 -15.41
CA GLU A 61 15.74 -10.53 -16.86
C GLU A 61 16.83 -9.68 -17.55
N ALA A 62 17.79 -9.11 -16.81
CA ALA A 62 18.93 -8.32 -17.29
C ALA A 62 18.62 -7.14 -18.25
N THR A 63 17.34 -6.88 -18.55
CA THR A 63 16.91 -6.01 -19.67
C THR A 63 15.71 -5.11 -19.30
N GLY A 64 15.08 -5.30 -18.14
CA GLY A 64 13.92 -4.50 -17.69
C GLY A 64 14.30 -3.33 -16.80
N ASP A 65 13.62 -2.18 -16.95
CA ASP A 65 13.70 -1.07 -15.99
C ASP A 65 13.09 -1.54 -14.66
N ALA A 66 13.94 -1.66 -13.63
CA ALA A 66 13.55 -2.13 -12.31
C ALA A 66 12.41 -1.32 -11.68
N ILE A 67 12.32 -0.05 -12.03
CA ILE A 67 11.26 0.84 -11.55
C ILE A 67 9.91 0.48 -12.19
N GLU A 68 9.90 0.17 -13.49
CA GLU A 68 8.68 -0.25 -14.19
C GLU A 68 8.19 -1.60 -13.67
N ALA A 69 9.11 -2.54 -13.39
CA ALA A 69 8.79 -3.84 -12.82
C ALA A 69 8.12 -3.69 -11.44
N VAL A 70 8.63 -2.80 -10.57
CA VAL A 70 8.01 -2.48 -9.29
C VAL A 70 6.58 -1.96 -9.48
N GLY A 71 6.36 -1.00 -10.37
CA GLY A 71 5.02 -0.47 -10.64
C GLY A 71 4.01 -1.55 -11.04
N LYS A 72 4.42 -2.47 -11.91
CA LYS A 72 3.58 -3.60 -12.35
C LYS A 72 3.24 -4.55 -11.20
N GLU A 73 4.22 -4.90 -10.37
CA GLU A 73 4.00 -5.80 -9.23
C GLU A 73 3.11 -5.17 -8.16
N VAL A 74 3.32 -3.89 -7.85
CA VAL A 74 2.45 -3.13 -6.93
C VAL A 74 1.01 -3.14 -7.46
N GLN A 75 0.79 -2.79 -8.72
CA GLN A 75 -0.56 -2.78 -9.31
C GLN A 75 -1.22 -4.16 -9.22
N ARG A 76 -0.48 -5.22 -9.58
CA ARG A 76 -0.96 -6.61 -9.52
C ARG A 76 -1.39 -7.02 -8.12
N LEU A 77 -0.60 -6.67 -7.10
CA LEU A 77 -0.88 -7.02 -5.72
C LEU A 77 -2.08 -6.24 -5.17
N VAL A 78 -2.14 -4.93 -5.41
CA VAL A 78 -3.25 -4.05 -4.99
C VAL A 78 -4.57 -4.53 -5.58
N ARG A 79 -4.59 -4.87 -6.87
CA ARG A 79 -5.76 -5.41 -7.57
C ARG A 79 -6.34 -6.66 -6.90
N ARG A 80 -5.45 -7.52 -6.42
CA ARG A 80 -5.84 -8.78 -5.80
C ARG A 80 -6.26 -8.60 -4.34
N ARG A 81 -5.49 -7.84 -3.57
CA ARG A 81 -5.56 -7.79 -2.11
C ARG A 81 -6.67 -6.86 -1.58
N ILE A 82 -6.94 -5.73 -2.23
CA ILE A 82 -7.98 -4.80 -1.73
C ILE A 82 -9.39 -5.44 -1.77
N PRO A 83 -9.83 -6.11 -2.85
CA PRO A 83 -11.13 -6.80 -2.83
C PRO A 83 -11.22 -7.87 -1.74
N GLU A 84 -10.13 -8.60 -1.50
CA GLU A 84 -10.05 -9.59 -0.42
C GLU A 84 -10.20 -8.93 0.96
N ALA A 85 -9.49 -7.83 1.20
CA ALA A 85 -9.58 -7.03 2.41
C ALA A 85 -11.01 -6.54 2.69
N MET A 86 -11.71 -6.07 1.66
CA MET A 86 -13.10 -5.60 1.77
C MET A 86 -14.10 -6.73 2.07
N SER A 87 -13.72 -8.00 1.84
CA SER A 87 -14.58 -9.16 2.04
C SER A 87 -14.36 -9.90 3.38
N GLN A 88 -13.22 -9.69 4.05
CA GLN A 88 -12.76 -10.62 5.09
C GLN A 88 -13.13 -10.26 6.54
N GLY A 89 -13.51 -9.04 6.88
CA GLY A 89 -13.64 -8.71 8.32
C GLY A 89 -13.00 -7.41 8.74
N SER A 90 -13.35 -6.97 9.96
CA SER A 90 -12.53 -6.06 10.74
C SER A 90 -12.35 -6.57 12.17
N ALA A 91 -11.74 -7.74 12.32
CA ALA A 91 -11.41 -8.30 13.64
C ALA A 91 -10.10 -7.69 14.17
N ASP A 92 -10.00 -7.46 15.47
CA ASP A 92 -8.79 -6.85 16.08
C ASP A 92 -7.54 -7.74 15.88
N GLU A 93 -7.69 -9.07 15.96
CA GLU A 93 -6.60 -10.01 15.68
C GLU A 93 -6.07 -9.91 14.25
N GLU A 94 -6.93 -9.53 13.29
CA GLU A 94 -6.55 -9.35 11.90
C GLU A 94 -5.73 -8.07 11.71
N LEU A 95 -6.03 -6.99 12.45
CA LEU A 95 -5.25 -5.76 12.44
C LEU A 95 -3.83 -6.01 12.95
N ASP A 96 -3.68 -6.72 14.07
CA ASP A 96 -2.36 -7.04 14.63
C ASP A 96 -1.54 -7.91 13.67
N ARG A 97 -2.19 -8.91 13.03
CA ARG A 97 -1.57 -9.76 12.01
C ARG A 97 -1.09 -8.95 10.81
N LEU A 98 -1.94 -8.08 10.29
CA LEU A 98 -1.62 -7.23 9.13
C LEU A 98 -0.54 -6.20 9.45
N ALA A 99 -0.52 -5.64 10.66
CA ALA A 99 0.55 -4.75 11.10
C ALA A 99 1.91 -5.47 11.06
N ALA A 100 2.00 -6.69 11.62
CA ALA A 100 3.22 -7.50 11.59
C ALA A 100 3.64 -7.92 10.17
N GLU A 101 2.67 -8.29 9.31
CA GLU A 101 2.94 -8.59 7.89
C GLU A 101 3.48 -7.35 7.16
N CYS A 102 2.92 -6.18 7.45
CA CYS A 102 3.33 -4.93 6.85
C CYS A 102 4.73 -4.53 7.28
N GLU A 103 5.07 -4.66 8.57
CA GLU A 103 6.44 -4.43 9.05
C GLU A 103 7.44 -5.34 8.34
N THR A 104 7.14 -6.63 8.24
CA THR A 104 8.00 -7.60 7.55
C THR A 104 8.22 -7.22 6.09
N ALA A 105 7.16 -6.87 5.37
CA ALA A 105 7.25 -6.45 3.97
C ALA A 105 8.12 -5.19 3.79
N TRP A 106 8.01 -4.22 4.71
CA TRP A 106 8.82 -3.00 4.66
C TRP A 106 10.29 -3.25 5.02
N GLU A 107 10.58 -4.12 5.98
CA GLU A 107 11.96 -4.50 6.26
C GLU A 107 12.64 -5.16 5.06
N GLU A 108 11.91 -6.04 4.34
CA GLU A 108 12.41 -6.65 3.11
C GLU A 108 12.60 -5.62 1.99
N ALA A 109 11.63 -4.72 1.79
CA ALA A 109 11.69 -3.68 0.77
C ALA A 109 12.89 -2.74 0.99
N LEU A 110 13.14 -2.36 2.25
CA LEU A 110 14.29 -1.52 2.60
C LEU A 110 15.62 -2.22 2.33
N ARG A 111 15.73 -3.52 2.63
CA ARG A 111 16.94 -4.29 2.29
C ARG A 111 17.14 -4.38 0.78
N ALA A 112 16.06 -4.51 0.00
CA ALA A 112 16.11 -4.62 -1.45
C ALA A 112 16.44 -3.29 -2.16
N THR A 113 16.08 -2.14 -1.57
CA THR A 113 16.20 -0.81 -2.21
C THR A 113 17.53 -0.09 -1.94
N ALA A 114 18.50 -0.74 -1.28
CA ALA A 114 19.77 -0.12 -0.88
C ALA A 114 20.59 0.48 -2.04
N ALA A 115 20.37 0.06 -3.29
CA ALA A 115 21.08 0.52 -4.48
C ALA A 115 20.20 1.30 -5.49
N VAL A 116 18.95 1.63 -5.14
CA VAL A 116 17.96 2.18 -6.08
C VAL A 116 17.57 3.62 -5.70
N GLN A 117 17.23 4.44 -6.70
CA GLN A 117 16.74 5.80 -6.46
C GLN A 117 15.36 5.78 -5.77
N HIS A 118 15.32 6.10 -4.48
CA HIS A 118 14.11 5.99 -3.63
C HIS A 118 12.96 6.90 -4.05
N GLN A 119 13.26 8.10 -4.55
CA GLN A 119 12.21 9.06 -4.94
C GLN A 119 11.35 8.50 -6.09
N ARG A 120 11.99 7.92 -7.11
CA ARG A 120 11.29 7.40 -8.28
C ARG A 120 10.51 6.10 -7.98
N LEU A 121 10.94 5.34 -6.98
CA LEU A 121 10.17 4.20 -6.45
C LEU A 121 8.87 4.66 -5.78
N ALA A 122 8.94 5.70 -4.93
CA ALA A 122 7.74 6.24 -4.27
C ALA A 122 6.73 6.78 -5.29
N GLU A 123 7.20 7.52 -6.31
CA GLU A 123 6.35 8.04 -7.39
C GLU A 123 5.65 6.91 -8.16
N VAL A 124 6.39 5.88 -8.58
CA VAL A 124 5.83 4.80 -9.40
C VAL A 124 4.92 3.88 -8.59
N ALA A 125 5.28 3.54 -7.35
CA ALA A 125 4.42 2.76 -6.47
C ALA A 125 3.10 3.51 -6.17
N THR A 126 3.17 4.81 -5.89
CA THR A 126 1.98 5.64 -5.66
C THR A 126 1.11 5.72 -6.90
N ALA A 127 1.69 5.92 -8.08
CA ALA A 127 0.95 5.96 -9.34
C ALA A 127 0.24 4.63 -9.62
N ALA A 128 0.89 3.49 -9.34
CA ALA A 128 0.31 2.16 -9.48
C ALA A 128 -0.88 1.93 -8.53
N VAL A 129 -0.75 2.32 -7.26
CA VAL A 129 -1.87 2.27 -6.29
C VAL A 129 -3.01 3.18 -6.75
N GLY A 130 -2.71 4.42 -7.12
CA GLY A 130 -3.71 5.39 -7.54
C GLY A 130 -4.50 4.92 -8.77
N GLN A 131 -3.83 4.33 -9.76
CA GLN A 131 -4.51 3.76 -10.91
C GLN A 131 -5.49 2.65 -10.50
N GLU A 132 -5.04 1.74 -9.64
CA GLU A 132 -5.87 0.59 -9.24
C GLU A 132 -7.05 1.02 -8.34
N LEU A 133 -6.88 2.03 -7.49
CA LEU A 133 -8.00 2.60 -6.72
C LEU A 133 -9.06 3.24 -7.62
N ARG A 134 -8.65 3.91 -8.71
CA ARG A 134 -9.61 4.42 -9.71
C ARG A 134 -10.34 3.30 -10.43
N ASP A 135 -9.61 2.24 -10.81
CA ASP A 135 -10.19 1.08 -11.49
C ASP A 135 -11.21 0.37 -10.59
N GLN A 136 -11.03 0.43 -9.27
CA GLN A 136 -11.98 -0.06 -8.26
C GLN A 136 -13.14 0.90 -7.95
N GLY A 137 -13.17 2.07 -8.60
CA GLY A 137 -14.31 3.00 -8.54
C GLY A 137 -14.26 4.02 -7.39
N LEU A 138 -13.13 4.21 -6.72
CA LEU A 138 -13.02 5.26 -5.70
C LEU A 138 -13.12 6.65 -6.36
N PRO A 139 -13.76 7.63 -5.68
CA PRO A 139 -13.84 9.00 -6.20
C PRO A 139 -12.45 9.62 -6.42
N GLU A 140 -12.27 10.36 -7.51
CA GLU A 140 -10.97 10.97 -7.86
C GLU A 140 -10.41 11.87 -6.75
N GLY A 141 -11.27 12.61 -6.04
CA GLY A 141 -10.87 13.42 -4.89
C GLY A 141 -10.33 12.59 -3.72
N THR A 142 -10.85 11.39 -3.51
CA THR A 142 -10.36 10.43 -2.50
C THR A 142 -9.01 9.86 -2.94
N VAL A 143 -8.92 9.42 -4.21
CA VAL A 143 -7.70 8.87 -4.79
C VAL A 143 -6.56 9.87 -4.71
N GLN A 144 -6.79 11.14 -5.07
CA GLN A 144 -5.76 12.18 -4.99
C GLN A 144 -5.23 12.39 -3.58
N ARG A 145 -6.11 12.50 -2.57
CA ARG A 145 -5.67 12.66 -1.17
C ARG A 145 -4.87 11.47 -0.69
N MET A 146 -5.37 10.25 -0.94
CA MET A 146 -4.65 9.03 -0.59
C MET A 146 -3.30 8.93 -1.28
N CYS A 147 -3.19 9.29 -2.56
CA CYS A 147 -1.93 9.26 -3.29
C CYS A 147 -0.92 10.28 -2.72
N LEU A 148 -1.35 11.50 -2.38
CA LEU A 148 -0.47 12.51 -1.79
C LEU A 148 0.10 12.04 -0.44
N THR A 149 -0.76 11.50 0.42
CA THR A 149 -0.33 10.99 1.73
C THR A 149 0.53 9.76 1.56
N LEU A 150 0.14 8.81 0.71
CA LEU A 150 0.94 7.62 0.43
C LEU A 150 2.33 8.01 -0.04
N GLN A 151 2.45 8.91 -1.03
CA GLN A 151 3.74 9.36 -1.52
C GLN A 151 4.63 9.93 -0.41
N ALA A 152 4.10 10.81 0.44
CA ALA A 152 4.83 11.40 1.56
C ALA A 152 5.31 10.34 2.57
N GLU A 153 4.45 9.36 2.88
CA GLU A 153 4.79 8.25 3.77
C GLU A 153 5.84 7.33 3.14
N LEU A 154 5.70 6.99 1.86
CA LEU A 154 6.68 6.17 1.14
C LEU A 154 8.06 6.83 1.11
N GLU A 155 8.11 8.13 0.82
CA GLU A 155 9.37 8.89 0.86
C GLU A 155 10.00 8.88 2.26
N THR A 156 9.19 8.97 3.31
CA THR A 156 9.67 8.92 4.70
C THR A 156 10.21 7.56 5.07
N LEU A 157 9.45 6.49 4.79
CA LEU A 157 9.82 5.11 5.07
C LEU A 157 11.09 4.71 4.32
N LEU A 158 11.21 5.07 3.03
CA LEU A 158 12.37 4.75 2.21
C LEU A 158 13.63 5.55 2.57
N ARG A 159 13.51 6.85 2.93
CA ARG A 159 14.69 7.69 3.26
C ARG A 159 15.35 7.35 4.59
N ARG A 160 14.58 6.99 5.63
CA ARG A 160 15.05 7.05 7.03
C ARG A 160 16.04 5.97 7.50
N ARG A 161 16.33 4.94 6.72
CA ARG A 161 17.36 3.92 7.06
C ARG A 161 18.63 3.97 6.20
N THR A 162 18.81 5.02 5.40
CA THR A 162 20.00 5.22 4.57
C THR A 162 21.09 6.09 5.23
N ILE A 163 21.02 6.27 6.57
CA ILE A 163 21.99 7.01 7.38
C ILE A 163 22.70 6.04 8.32
#